data_AF-A0A8J7N7W1-F1
#
_entry.id   AF-A0A8J7N7W1-F1
#
_cell.length_a   1.000
_cell.length_b   1.000
_cell.length_c   1.000
_cell.angle_alpha   90.00
_cell.angle_beta   90.00
_cell.angle_gamma   90.00
#
_symmetry.space_group_name_H-M   'P 1'
#
loop_
_entity.id
_entity.type
_entity.pdbx_description
1 polymer ?
#
loop_
_entity_poly.entity_id
_entity_poly.type
_entity_poly.pdbx_seq_one_letter_code
_entity_poly.pdbx_strand_id
1 'polypeptide(L)'
;MPSDTTQKPDYKDTLNLPETDFPMRAGLPQREPKWLERWEKIGVYQRLRAKAEATPRVPFTLHDGPPYANGHLHIGHALNKVLKDMVVRSQQMMGRDARYIPGWDCHGLPIEWKIEEAYRAKGRNKDDVPIVDFRQECRRFAEGWIDVQRAEFQRLGVTGNWENPYKTMDFHAERVIAEEFMKFLMTGTLYQGSKPVMWSPVEKTALAEAEIEYHDHQSHTIWVAFPVRRGGNAIMPTEDADEFDDANQAILADQLHEARVVIWTTTPWTIPSNKAIAYNPEISYGLFRVDATQDESWTAPGDLYVIANRLA
;
A
#
# COMPACT_ATOMS: atom_id res chain seq x y z
N MET A 1 -35.41 84.28 14.57
CA MET A 1 -35.21 83.36 13.44
C MET A 1 -35.82 82.02 13.84
N PRO A 2 -37.04 81.68 13.41
CA PRO A 2 -37.57 80.33 13.60
C PRO A 2 -36.84 79.40 12.64
N SER A 3 -36.26 78.32 13.16
CA SER A 3 -35.61 77.27 12.40
C SER A 3 -36.66 76.50 11.59
N ASP A 4 -36.57 76.61 10.27
CA ASP A 4 -37.37 75.84 9.31
C ASP A 4 -36.90 74.37 9.31
N THR A 5 -37.57 73.53 10.10
CA THR A 5 -37.40 72.07 10.04
C THR A 5 -38.50 71.49 9.16
N THR A 6 -38.34 71.66 7.84
CA THR A 6 -39.09 70.89 6.85
C THR A 6 -38.68 69.42 6.96
N GLN A 7 -39.57 68.59 7.51
CA GLN A 7 -39.42 67.14 7.51
C GLN A 7 -39.38 66.65 6.06
N LYS A 8 -38.21 66.22 5.58
CA LYS A 8 -38.08 65.61 4.25
C LYS A 8 -38.84 64.27 4.24
N PRO A 9 -39.58 63.94 3.16
CA PRO A 9 -40.26 62.64 3.05
C PRO A 9 -39.25 61.50 3.10
N ASP A 10 -39.51 60.48 3.94
CA ASP A 10 -38.75 59.24 3.93
C ASP A 10 -39.26 58.34 2.80
N TYR A 11 -38.44 58.14 1.78
CA TYR A 11 -38.78 57.35 0.59
C TYR A 11 -38.54 55.85 0.78
N LYS A 12 -38.03 55.41 1.95
CA LYS A 12 -37.68 54.02 2.22
C LYS A 12 -38.83 53.05 1.95
N ASP A 13 -40.05 53.41 2.32
CA ASP A 13 -41.25 52.57 2.16
C ASP A 13 -41.79 52.55 0.72
N THR A 14 -41.25 53.40 -0.17
CA THR A 14 -41.58 53.41 -1.61
C THR A 14 -40.65 52.52 -2.45
N LEU A 15 -39.62 51.94 -1.82
CA LEU A 15 -38.62 51.11 -2.48
C LEU A 15 -38.95 49.62 -2.29
N ASN A 16 -38.98 48.86 -3.39
CA ASN A 16 -39.11 47.39 -3.35
C ASN A 16 -37.75 46.74 -3.04
N LEU A 17 -37.33 46.79 -1.78
CA LEU A 17 -36.08 46.18 -1.35
C LEU A 17 -36.23 44.65 -1.22
N PRO A 18 -35.18 43.87 -1.54
CA PRO A 18 -35.21 42.44 -1.30
C PRO A 18 -35.31 42.11 0.19
N GLU A 19 -36.35 41.37 0.58
CA GLU A 19 -36.51 40.81 1.93
C GLU A 19 -36.25 39.31 1.92
N THR A 20 -35.42 38.85 2.85
CA THR A 20 -35.15 37.41 3.00
C THR A 20 -34.75 37.06 4.43
N ASP A 21 -35.27 35.93 4.90
CA ASP A 21 -34.82 35.29 6.14
C ASP A 21 -33.47 34.57 5.96
N PHE A 22 -32.92 34.54 4.74
CA PHE A 22 -31.64 33.90 4.46
C PHE A 22 -30.49 34.72 5.07
N PRO A 23 -29.76 34.16 6.06
CA PRO A 23 -28.73 34.91 6.75
C PRO A 23 -27.53 35.14 5.82
N MET A 24 -26.97 36.34 5.88
CA MET A 24 -25.78 36.71 5.09
C MET A 24 -24.53 35.89 5.49
N ARG A 25 -24.44 35.47 6.76
CA ARG A 25 -23.38 34.56 7.24
C ARG A 25 -23.88 33.12 7.22
N ALA A 26 -23.07 32.22 6.66
CA ALA A 26 -23.49 30.84 6.46
C ALA A 26 -23.74 30.08 7.78
N GLY A 27 -22.85 30.20 8.78
CA GLY A 27 -23.00 29.50 10.07
C GLY A 27 -22.99 27.97 9.94
N LEU A 28 -22.18 27.44 9.01
CA LEU A 28 -22.21 26.04 8.59
C LEU A 28 -22.00 25.02 9.73
N PRO A 29 -21.03 25.19 10.66
CA PRO A 29 -20.82 24.20 11.72
C PRO A 29 -22.06 23.93 12.59
N GLN A 30 -22.95 24.92 12.75
CA GLN A 30 -24.20 24.79 13.51
C GLN A 30 -25.40 24.41 12.64
N ARG A 31 -25.40 24.77 11.35
CA ARG A 31 -26.54 24.51 10.45
C ARG A 31 -26.48 23.15 9.78
N GLU A 32 -25.30 22.69 9.37
CA GLU A 32 -25.13 21.40 8.71
C GLU A 32 -25.66 20.23 9.55
N PRO A 33 -25.37 20.11 10.86
CA PRO A 33 -25.93 19.02 11.66
C PRO A 33 -27.46 18.99 11.63
N LYS A 34 -28.12 20.15 11.63
CA LYS A 34 -29.59 20.24 11.53
C LYS A 34 -30.11 19.78 10.17
N TRP A 35 -29.35 20.01 9.09
CA TRP A 35 -29.71 19.50 7.76
C TRP A 35 -29.59 17.97 7.69
N LEU A 36 -28.50 17.43 8.24
CA LEU A 36 -28.28 15.98 8.30
C LEU A 36 -29.37 15.29 9.13
N GLU A 37 -29.67 15.81 10.32
CA GLU A 37 -30.76 15.30 11.18
C GLU A 37 -32.11 15.32 10.45
N ARG A 38 -32.40 16.39 9.70
CA ARG A 38 -33.61 16.47 8.88
C ARG A 38 -33.62 15.41 7.79
N TRP A 39 -32.50 15.19 7.09
CA TRP A 39 -32.41 14.19 6.03
C TRP A 39 -32.54 12.77 6.55
N GLU A 40 -31.98 12.49 7.73
CA GLU A 40 -32.13 11.22 8.43
C GLU A 40 -33.60 10.98 8.83
N LYS A 41 -34.26 11.95 9.50
CA LYS A 41 -35.69 11.85 9.87
C LYS A 41 -36.61 11.61 8.68
N ILE A 42 -36.29 12.18 7.53
CA ILE A 42 -37.07 12.03 6.29
C ILE A 42 -36.80 10.66 5.64
N GLY A 43 -35.67 10.02 5.94
CA GLY A 43 -35.22 8.81 5.25
C GLY A 43 -34.92 9.09 3.78
N VAL A 44 -34.09 10.10 3.49
CA VAL A 44 -33.82 10.54 2.11
C VAL A 44 -33.38 9.38 1.22
N TYR A 45 -32.49 8.52 1.69
CA TYR A 45 -32.00 7.38 0.92
C TYR A 45 -33.14 6.41 0.55
N GLN A 46 -33.94 6.00 1.54
CA GLN A 46 -35.07 5.09 1.37
C GLN A 46 -36.13 5.68 0.43
N ARG A 47 -36.43 6.99 0.56
CA ARG A 47 -37.34 7.68 -0.36
C ARG A 47 -36.85 7.70 -1.80
N LEU A 48 -35.54 7.86 -2.01
CA LEU A 48 -34.97 7.79 -3.37
C LEU A 48 -35.13 6.38 -3.96
N ARG A 49 -34.98 5.32 -3.15
CA ARG A 49 -35.20 3.93 -3.60
C ARG A 49 -36.67 3.66 -3.93
N ALA A 50 -37.58 4.04 -3.03
CA ALA A 50 -39.02 3.91 -3.24
C ALA A 50 -39.50 4.67 -4.49
N LYS A 51 -38.92 5.84 -4.78
CA LYS A 51 -39.21 6.60 -6.00
C LYS A 51 -38.77 5.87 -7.27
N ALA A 52 -37.63 5.18 -7.24
CA ALA A 52 -37.14 4.40 -8.38
C ALA A 52 -37.95 3.12 -8.59
N GLU A 53 -38.51 2.53 -7.54
CA GLU A 53 -39.45 1.41 -7.63
C GLU A 53 -40.79 1.86 -8.24
N ALA A 54 -41.34 2.99 -7.80
CA ALA A 54 -42.60 3.53 -8.32
C ALA A 54 -42.46 4.09 -9.75
N THR A 55 -41.30 4.60 -10.11
CA THR A 55 -41.00 5.13 -11.45
C THR A 55 -39.67 4.56 -11.90
N PRO A 56 -39.66 3.52 -12.74
CA PRO A 56 -38.44 2.83 -13.14
C PRO A 56 -37.39 3.79 -13.70
N ARG A 57 -36.20 3.75 -13.12
CA ARG A 57 -35.03 4.52 -13.52
C ARG A 57 -33.90 3.57 -13.91
N VAL A 58 -33.05 3.99 -14.82
CA VAL A 58 -31.85 3.22 -15.20
C VAL A 58 -30.96 3.06 -13.96
N PRO A 59 -30.55 1.83 -13.57
CA PRO A 59 -29.72 1.62 -12.40
C PRO A 59 -28.32 2.21 -12.61
N PHE A 60 -27.77 2.77 -11.54
CA PHE A 60 -26.38 3.18 -11.48
C PHE A 60 -25.84 2.79 -10.11
N THR A 61 -24.83 1.93 -10.04
CA THR A 61 -24.24 1.53 -8.75
C THR A 61 -22.79 1.97 -8.74
N LEU A 62 -22.43 2.83 -7.79
CA LEU A 62 -21.04 3.15 -7.52
C LEU A 62 -20.52 2.19 -6.46
N HIS A 63 -19.62 1.29 -6.85
CA HIS A 63 -18.98 0.38 -5.91
C HIS A 63 -17.94 1.13 -5.09
N ASP A 64 -18.08 1.07 -3.77
CA ASP A 64 -17.21 1.77 -2.85
C ASP A 64 -15.97 0.92 -2.55
N GLY A 65 -14.77 1.42 -2.85
CA GLY A 65 -13.55 0.85 -2.28
C GLY A 65 -13.59 0.97 -0.75
N PRO A 66 -13.49 -0.14 0.01
CA PRO A 66 -13.73 -0.13 1.44
C PRO A 66 -12.51 0.45 2.20
N PRO A 67 -12.66 1.48 3.05
CA PRO A 67 -11.62 1.86 3.99
C PRO A 67 -11.33 0.76 5.01
N TYR A 68 -10.10 0.73 5.52
CA TYR A 68 -9.72 -0.11 6.65
C TYR A 68 -10.38 0.36 7.94
N ALA A 69 -10.94 -0.58 8.71
CA ALA A 69 -11.62 -0.32 9.98
C ALA A 69 -10.63 -0.26 11.17
N ASN A 70 -9.68 0.68 11.15
CA ASN A 70 -8.58 0.71 12.13
C ASN A 70 -8.19 2.09 12.67
N GLY A 71 -8.89 3.16 12.32
CA GLY A 71 -8.53 4.52 12.75
C GLY A 71 -9.50 5.62 12.30
N HIS A 72 -9.25 6.85 12.75
CA HIS A 72 -10.01 8.03 12.34
C HIS A 72 -9.79 8.37 10.86
N LEU A 73 -10.76 9.05 10.26
CA LEU A 73 -10.62 9.55 8.91
C LEU A 73 -9.54 10.64 8.80
N HIS A 74 -8.89 10.68 7.65
CA HIS A 74 -7.94 11.72 7.26
C HIS A 74 -8.41 12.42 5.97
N ILE A 75 -7.74 13.49 5.56
CA ILE A 75 -8.18 14.31 4.42
C ILE A 75 -8.35 13.52 3.11
N GLY A 76 -7.48 12.54 2.84
CA GLY A 76 -7.62 11.61 1.72
C GLY A 76 -8.96 10.85 1.71
N HIS A 77 -9.45 10.41 2.87
CA HIS A 77 -10.77 9.78 2.99
C HIS A 77 -11.89 10.76 2.63
N ALA A 78 -11.81 12.00 3.14
CA ALA A 78 -12.79 13.04 2.84
C ALA A 78 -12.82 13.37 1.33
N LEU A 79 -11.66 13.55 0.71
CA LEU A 79 -11.53 13.77 -0.73
C LEU A 79 -12.21 12.64 -1.52
N ASN A 80 -11.88 11.39 -1.21
CA ASN A 80 -12.42 10.23 -1.91
C ASN A 80 -13.95 10.16 -1.81
N LYS A 81 -14.51 10.35 -0.62
CA LYS A 81 -15.95 10.15 -0.38
C LYS A 81 -16.80 11.31 -0.85
N VAL A 82 -16.31 12.55 -0.74
CA VAL A 82 -17.00 13.72 -1.31
C VAL A 82 -17.10 13.62 -2.82
N LEU A 83 -16.03 13.17 -3.50
CA LEU A 83 -16.06 12.94 -4.95
C LEU A 83 -17.08 11.85 -5.34
N LYS A 84 -17.09 10.73 -4.61
CA LYS A 84 -18.08 9.66 -4.83
C LYS A 84 -19.52 10.15 -4.61
N ASP A 85 -19.76 10.91 -3.55
CA ASP A 85 -21.09 11.48 -3.26
C ASP A 85 -21.54 12.47 -4.34
N MET A 86 -20.64 13.30 -4.86
CA MET A 86 -20.91 14.19 -6.00
C MET A 86 -21.35 13.40 -7.25
N VAL A 87 -20.65 12.30 -7.57
CA VAL A 87 -21.02 11.42 -8.69
C VAL A 87 -22.37 10.76 -8.45
N VAL A 88 -22.62 10.21 -7.26
CA VAL A 88 -23.88 9.54 -6.95
C VAL A 88 -25.06 10.51 -7.01
N ARG A 89 -24.93 11.70 -6.41
CA ARG A 89 -25.97 12.73 -6.42
C ARG A 89 -26.24 13.25 -7.82
N SER A 90 -25.20 13.54 -8.62
CA SER A 90 -25.38 13.99 -9.99
C SER A 90 -26.10 12.94 -10.84
N GLN A 91 -25.73 11.66 -10.76
CA GLN A 91 -26.42 10.57 -11.45
C GLN A 91 -27.88 10.42 -11.00
N GLN A 92 -28.15 10.57 -9.69
CA GLN A 92 -29.51 10.57 -9.15
C GLN A 92 -30.36 11.73 -9.71
N MET A 93 -29.78 12.92 -9.83
CA MET A 93 -30.43 14.12 -10.35
C MET A 93 -30.63 14.05 -11.87
N MET A 94 -29.75 13.36 -12.60
CA MET A 94 -29.92 13.05 -14.03
C MET A 94 -30.96 11.94 -14.31
N GLY A 95 -31.68 11.48 -13.29
CA GLY A 95 -32.80 10.55 -13.43
C GLY A 95 -32.43 9.08 -13.33
N ARG A 96 -31.20 8.72 -12.93
CA ARG A 96 -30.83 7.33 -12.64
C ARG A 96 -31.24 6.91 -11.24
N ASP A 97 -31.31 5.59 -11.01
CA ASP A 97 -31.40 4.99 -9.67
C ASP A 97 -29.98 4.80 -9.12
N ALA A 98 -29.36 5.88 -8.64
CA ALA A 98 -27.96 5.87 -8.19
C ALA A 98 -27.84 5.28 -6.78
N ARG A 99 -27.21 4.11 -6.65
CA ARG A 99 -26.98 3.37 -5.41
C ARG A 99 -25.55 3.57 -4.95
N TYR A 100 -25.41 3.92 -3.67
CA TYR A 100 -24.13 3.93 -2.97
C TYR A 100 -24.25 3.03 -1.74
N ILE A 101 -23.43 1.99 -1.70
CA ILE A 101 -23.35 1.03 -0.59
C ILE A 101 -21.93 1.16 -0.03
N PRO A 102 -21.76 1.78 1.15
CA PRO A 102 -20.45 1.93 1.76
C PRO A 102 -19.92 0.57 2.19
N GLY A 103 -18.59 0.44 2.15
CA GLY A 103 -17.87 -0.77 2.53
C GLY A 103 -16.88 -0.57 3.66
N TRP A 104 -16.47 -1.66 4.31
CA TRP A 104 -15.33 -1.68 5.22
C TRP A 104 -14.49 -2.93 5.07
N ASP A 105 -13.18 -2.75 5.12
CA ASP A 105 -12.22 -3.84 5.19
C ASP A 105 -11.86 -4.08 6.66
N CYS A 106 -12.18 -5.29 7.12
CA CYS A 106 -12.22 -5.70 8.50
C CYS A 106 -11.18 -6.78 8.84
N HIS A 107 -10.35 -7.18 7.87
CA HIS A 107 -9.32 -8.19 8.04
C HIS A 107 -7.92 -7.61 7.84
N GLY A 108 -6.89 -8.40 8.12
CA GLY A 108 -5.51 -8.11 7.79
C GLY A 108 -4.64 -7.62 8.95
N LEU A 109 -3.34 -7.54 8.66
CA LEU A 109 -2.28 -7.18 9.62
C LEU A 109 -2.51 -5.87 10.36
N PRO A 110 -3.07 -4.79 9.76
CA PRO A 110 -3.24 -3.53 10.48
C PRO A 110 -4.13 -3.63 11.73
N ILE A 111 -5.16 -4.48 11.70
CA ILE A 111 -6.04 -4.71 12.85
C ILE A 111 -5.35 -5.60 13.88
N GLU A 112 -4.74 -6.70 13.43
CA GLU A 112 -4.01 -7.62 14.30
C GLU A 112 -2.89 -6.90 15.08
N TRP A 113 -2.17 -6.02 14.40
CA TRP A 113 -1.10 -5.21 14.99
C TRP A 113 -1.63 -4.24 16.06
N LYS A 114 -2.78 -3.61 15.84
CA LYS A 114 -3.39 -2.70 16.84
C LYS A 114 -3.84 -3.45 18.10
N ILE A 115 -4.38 -4.66 17.94
CA ILE A 115 -4.71 -5.52 19.09
C ILE A 115 -3.44 -6.00 19.79
N GLU A 116 -2.40 -6.37 19.04
CA GLU A 116 -1.12 -6.77 19.61
C GLU A 116 -0.43 -5.62 20.37
N GLU A 117 -0.46 -4.39 19.86
CA GLU A 117 0.01 -3.20 20.59
C GLU A 117 -0.72 -3.05 21.92
N ALA A 118 -2.04 -3.24 21.94
CA ALA A 118 -2.83 -3.18 23.16
C ALA A 118 -2.48 -4.30 24.16
N TYR A 119 -2.07 -5.48 23.69
CA TYR A 119 -1.56 -6.56 24.54
C TYR A 119 -0.17 -6.26 25.08
N ARG A 120 0.75 -5.78 24.23
CA ARG A 120 2.11 -5.39 24.63
C ARG A 120 2.07 -4.28 25.68
N ALA A 121 1.18 -3.30 25.53
CA ALA A 121 0.95 -2.25 26.52
C ALA A 121 0.46 -2.78 27.88
N LYS A 122 -0.19 -3.95 27.89
CA LYS A 122 -0.63 -4.68 29.10
C LYS A 122 0.37 -5.74 29.56
N GLY A 123 1.55 -5.82 28.95
CA GLY A 123 2.59 -6.79 29.28
C GLY A 123 2.24 -8.24 28.91
N ARG A 124 1.30 -8.47 27.98
CA ARG A 124 0.89 -9.80 27.52
C ARG A 124 1.41 -10.06 26.10
N ASN A 125 1.83 -11.29 25.81
CA ASN A 125 2.20 -11.69 24.46
C ASN A 125 0.97 -12.23 23.70
N LYS A 126 0.87 -11.95 22.39
CA LYS A 126 -0.19 -12.50 21.53
C LYS A 126 -0.17 -14.02 21.48
N ASP A 127 1.03 -14.62 21.58
CA ASP A 127 1.20 -16.07 21.51
C ASP A 127 0.56 -16.79 22.73
N ASP A 128 0.28 -16.05 23.81
CA ASP A 128 -0.42 -16.54 25.01
C ASP A 128 -1.95 -16.35 24.94
N VAL A 129 -2.47 -15.86 23.82
CA VAL A 129 -3.91 -15.65 23.60
C VAL A 129 -4.44 -16.76 22.70
N PRO A 130 -5.52 -17.46 23.09
CA PRO A 130 -6.16 -18.42 22.20
C PRO A 130 -6.57 -17.76 20.88
N ILE A 131 -6.27 -18.42 19.75
CA ILE A 131 -6.48 -17.86 18.40
C ILE A 131 -7.94 -17.44 18.18
N VAL A 132 -8.89 -18.21 18.69
CA VAL A 132 -10.33 -17.89 18.58
C VAL A 132 -10.65 -16.59 19.31
N ASP A 133 -10.14 -16.43 20.52
CA ASP A 133 -10.37 -15.22 21.32
C ASP A 133 -9.75 -14.00 20.64
N PHE A 134 -8.51 -14.14 20.14
CA PHE A 134 -7.82 -13.09 19.38
C PHE A 134 -8.63 -12.65 18.16
N ARG A 135 -9.14 -13.59 17.35
CA ARG A 135 -9.97 -13.28 16.18
C ARG A 135 -11.29 -12.60 16.55
N GLN A 136 -11.91 -13.00 17.66
CA GLN A 136 -13.12 -12.35 18.16
C GLN A 136 -12.86 -10.92 18.64
N GLU A 137 -11.70 -10.67 19.23
CA GLU A 137 -11.28 -9.31 19.59
C GLU A 137 -11.04 -8.44 18.36
N CYS A 138 -10.35 -8.96 17.33
CA CYS A 138 -10.17 -8.25 16.07
C CYS A 138 -11.53 -7.87 15.44
N ARG A 139 -12.51 -8.79 15.45
CA ARG A 139 -13.87 -8.49 14.96
C ARG A 139 -14.54 -7.37 15.77
N ARG A 140 -14.51 -7.43 17.09
CA ARG A 140 -15.08 -6.37 17.96
C ARG A 140 -14.40 -5.02 17.75
N PHE A 141 -13.09 -5.02 17.54
CA PHE A 141 -12.34 -3.81 17.26
C PHE A 141 -12.74 -3.18 15.92
N ALA A 142 -12.86 -4.01 14.87
CA ALA A 142 -13.34 -3.55 13.57
C ALA A 142 -14.77 -2.98 13.67
N GLU A 143 -15.69 -3.66 14.38
CA GLU A 143 -17.06 -3.17 14.62
C GLU A 143 -17.08 -1.78 15.25
N GLY A 144 -16.29 -1.57 16.32
CA GLY A 144 -16.20 -0.27 16.97
C GLY A 144 -15.71 0.84 16.04
N TRP A 145 -14.69 0.57 15.22
CA TRP A 145 -14.17 1.56 14.26
C TRP A 145 -15.12 1.85 13.11
N ILE A 146 -15.89 0.86 12.66
CA ILE A 146 -16.91 1.04 11.62
C ILE A 146 -17.92 2.10 12.07
N ASP A 147 -18.40 2.03 13.31
CA ASP A 147 -19.40 2.99 13.81
C ASP A 147 -18.84 4.41 13.91
N VAL A 148 -17.59 4.56 14.38
CA VAL A 148 -16.90 5.86 14.42
C VAL A 148 -16.73 6.44 13.01
N GLN A 149 -16.15 5.68 12.09
CA GLN A 149 -15.92 6.12 10.72
C GLN A 149 -17.24 6.39 9.98
N ARG A 150 -18.29 5.59 10.23
CA ARG A 150 -19.64 5.81 9.68
C ARG A 150 -20.17 7.17 10.11
N ALA A 151 -20.08 7.51 11.40
CA ALA A 151 -20.51 8.81 11.91
C ALA A 151 -19.70 9.96 11.30
N GLU A 152 -18.39 9.80 11.14
CA GLU A 152 -17.52 10.79 10.50
C GLU A 152 -17.87 11.00 9.01
N PHE A 153 -18.14 9.93 8.25
CA PHE A 153 -18.59 10.04 6.86
C PHE A 153 -19.99 10.66 6.73
N GLN A 154 -20.92 10.30 7.61
CA GLN A 154 -22.24 10.94 7.67
C GLN A 154 -22.12 12.43 7.97
N ARG A 155 -21.18 12.83 8.85
CA ARG A 155 -20.91 14.23 9.15
C ARG A 155 -20.39 15.01 7.94
N LEU A 156 -19.70 14.37 7.00
CA LEU A 156 -19.32 14.97 5.70
C LEU A 156 -20.51 15.14 4.74
N GLY A 157 -21.70 14.68 5.12
CA GLY A 157 -22.93 14.79 4.31
C GLY A 157 -23.06 13.73 3.23
N VAL A 158 -22.24 12.68 3.27
CA VAL A 158 -22.28 11.58 2.31
C VAL A 158 -23.56 10.78 2.48
N THR A 159 -24.27 10.55 1.38
CA THR A 159 -25.52 9.78 1.37
C THR A 159 -25.33 8.38 0.80
N GLY A 160 -25.75 7.36 1.55
CA GLY A 160 -25.61 5.96 1.18
C GLY A 160 -26.41 5.03 2.08
N ASN A 161 -26.30 3.72 1.81
CA ASN A 161 -26.91 2.70 2.65
C ASN A 161 -26.06 2.45 3.92
N TRP A 162 -26.16 3.36 4.89
CA TRP A 162 -25.41 3.25 6.14
C TRP A 162 -25.94 2.17 7.10
N GLU A 163 -27.22 1.77 6.94
CA GLU A 163 -27.87 0.74 7.76
C GLU A 163 -27.40 -0.67 7.39
N ASN A 164 -27.16 -0.91 6.09
CA ASN A 164 -26.68 -2.19 5.59
C ASN A 164 -25.44 -2.00 4.69
N PRO A 165 -24.29 -1.63 5.30
CA PRO A 165 -23.03 -1.57 4.58
C PRO A 165 -22.49 -2.99 4.32
N TYR A 166 -21.59 -3.14 3.36
CA TYR A 166 -20.89 -4.41 3.21
C TYR A 166 -19.62 -4.43 4.07
N LYS A 167 -19.38 -5.52 4.80
CA LYS A 167 -18.16 -5.69 5.60
C LYS A 167 -17.46 -6.97 5.17
N THR A 168 -16.13 -6.94 5.02
CA THR A 168 -15.39 -8.14 4.59
C THR A 168 -15.44 -9.27 5.64
N MET A 169 -15.76 -8.96 6.90
CA MET A 169 -16.00 -9.94 7.97
C MET A 169 -17.43 -10.49 8.04
N ASP A 170 -18.36 -10.03 7.19
CA ASP A 170 -19.69 -10.62 7.14
C ASP A 170 -19.61 -12.04 6.58
N PHE A 171 -20.32 -12.99 7.20
CA PHE A 171 -20.28 -14.41 6.78
C PHE A 171 -20.67 -14.62 5.32
N HIS A 172 -21.53 -13.78 4.77
CA HIS A 172 -21.85 -13.83 3.33
C HIS A 172 -20.63 -13.47 2.48
N ALA A 173 -19.88 -12.42 2.82
CA ALA A 173 -18.67 -12.01 2.11
C ALA A 173 -17.59 -13.11 2.21
N GLU A 174 -17.35 -13.63 3.41
CA GLU A 174 -16.39 -14.72 3.64
C GLU A 174 -16.75 -15.97 2.82
N ARG A 175 -18.04 -16.33 2.76
CA ARG A 175 -18.53 -17.44 1.93
C ARG A 175 -18.27 -17.19 0.44
N VAL A 176 -18.56 -15.99 -0.06
CA VAL A 176 -18.31 -15.63 -1.48
C VAL A 176 -16.83 -15.69 -1.79
N ILE A 177 -15.96 -15.16 -0.91
CA ILE A 177 -14.51 -15.23 -1.08
C ILE A 177 -14.03 -16.68 -1.16
N ALA A 178 -14.51 -17.54 -0.25
CA ALA A 178 -14.18 -18.96 -0.28
C ALA A 178 -14.68 -19.65 -1.56
N GLU A 179 -15.88 -19.32 -2.03
CA GLU A 179 -16.44 -19.84 -3.28
C GLU A 179 -15.60 -19.44 -4.50
N GLU A 180 -15.20 -18.16 -4.61
CA GLU A 180 -14.32 -17.70 -5.70
C GLU A 180 -12.93 -18.35 -5.63
N PHE A 181 -12.37 -18.50 -4.43
CA PHE A 181 -11.11 -19.21 -4.24
C PHE A 181 -11.19 -20.66 -4.73
N MET A 182 -12.28 -21.36 -4.42
CA MET A 182 -12.50 -22.73 -4.90
C MET A 182 -12.63 -22.80 -6.42
N LYS A 183 -13.15 -21.78 -7.09
CA LYS A 183 -13.15 -21.74 -8.57
C LYS A 183 -11.72 -21.75 -9.11
N PHE A 184 -10.80 -20.95 -8.54
CA PHE A 184 -9.39 -20.95 -8.98
C PHE A 184 -8.71 -22.31 -8.79
N LEU A 185 -9.06 -23.02 -7.72
CA LEU A 185 -8.62 -24.39 -7.50
C LEU A 185 -9.16 -25.33 -8.59
N MET A 186 -10.46 -25.25 -8.88
CA MET A 186 -11.12 -26.12 -9.85
C MET A 186 -10.70 -25.86 -11.30
N THR A 187 -10.28 -24.64 -11.64
CA THR A 187 -9.78 -24.29 -12.98
C THR A 187 -8.28 -24.56 -13.15
N GLY A 188 -7.59 -25.04 -12.11
CA GLY A 188 -6.14 -25.28 -12.14
C GLY A 188 -5.30 -23.99 -12.19
N THR A 189 -5.89 -22.84 -11.87
CA THR A 189 -5.20 -21.54 -11.83
C THR A 189 -4.44 -21.34 -10.51
N LEU A 190 -4.85 -22.06 -9.46
CA LEU A 190 -4.16 -22.10 -8.18
C LEU A 190 -3.07 -23.18 -8.18
N TYR A 191 -1.85 -22.82 -7.80
CA TYR A 191 -0.75 -23.75 -7.60
C TYR A 191 -0.04 -23.49 -6.28
N GLN A 192 0.62 -24.52 -5.75
CA GLN A 192 1.51 -24.41 -4.59
C GLN A 192 2.95 -24.59 -5.08
N GLY A 193 3.83 -23.68 -4.68
CA GLY A 193 5.24 -23.70 -5.05
C GLY A 193 6.10 -22.96 -4.05
N SER A 194 7.42 -23.03 -4.24
CA SER A 194 8.38 -22.27 -3.47
C SER A 194 8.92 -21.13 -4.31
N LYS A 195 8.83 -19.91 -3.79
CA LYS A 195 9.35 -18.69 -4.41
C LYS A 195 9.97 -17.81 -3.32
N PRO A 196 11.08 -17.10 -3.59
CA PRO A 196 11.50 -16.01 -2.72
C PRO A 196 10.39 -14.97 -2.62
N VAL A 197 9.95 -14.68 -1.41
CA VAL A 197 8.93 -13.68 -1.09
C VAL A 197 9.50 -12.68 -0.11
N MET A 198 8.96 -11.47 -0.13
CA MET A 198 9.26 -10.49 0.91
C MET A 198 8.66 -10.99 2.22
N TRP A 199 9.48 -11.09 3.27
CA TRP A 199 9.11 -11.71 4.53
C TRP A 199 9.36 -10.74 5.68
N SER A 200 8.37 -10.54 6.54
CA SER A 200 8.54 -9.79 7.79
C SER A 200 8.92 -10.75 8.92
N PRO A 201 10.13 -10.66 9.51
CA PRO A 201 10.50 -11.47 10.66
C PRO A 201 9.67 -11.15 11.92
N VAL A 202 9.13 -9.93 12.00
CA VAL A 202 8.31 -9.46 13.12
C VAL A 202 6.91 -10.06 13.05
N GLU A 203 6.28 -9.99 11.87
CA GLU A 203 4.93 -10.50 11.66
C GLU A 203 4.89 -11.99 11.33
N LYS A 204 6.04 -12.60 11.04
CA LYS A 204 6.20 -14.01 10.66
C LYS A 204 5.31 -14.39 9.48
N THR A 205 5.19 -13.49 8.51
CA THR A 205 4.38 -13.69 7.29
C THR A 205 5.05 -13.07 6.08
N ALA A 206 4.64 -13.55 4.90
CA ALA A 206 4.97 -12.94 3.63
C ALA A 206 4.17 -11.62 3.46
N LEU A 207 4.80 -10.64 2.83
CA LEU A 207 4.21 -9.36 2.47
C LEU A 207 4.11 -9.23 0.95
N ALA A 208 3.05 -8.56 0.48
CA ALA A 208 2.94 -8.14 -0.90
C ALA A 208 3.81 -6.90 -1.15
N GLU A 209 4.25 -6.69 -2.39
CA GLU A 209 5.07 -5.51 -2.76
C GLU A 209 4.37 -4.19 -2.44
N ALA A 210 3.04 -4.14 -2.57
CA ALA A 210 2.22 -2.98 -2.22
C ALA A 210 2.19 -2.65 -0.72
N GLU A 211 2.65 -3.57 0.14
CA GLU A 211 2.73 -3.40 1.59
C GLU A 211 4.12 -2.96 2.05
N ILE A 212 5.07 -2.77 1.13
CA ILE A 212 6.46 -2.42 1.44
C ILE A 212 6.66 -0.92 1.34
N GLU A 213 7.20 -0.36 2.42
CA GLU A 213 7.68 1.02 2.47
C GLU A 213 9.21 1.03 2.49
N TYR A 214 9.80 1.94 1.71
CA TYR A 214 11.25 2.09 1.61
C TYR A 214 11.75 3.13 2.60
N HIS A 215 12.77 2.76 3.37
CA HIS A 215 13.45 3.64 4.29
C HIS A 215 14.96 3.50 4.11
N ASP A 216 15.70 4.59 4.39
CA ASP A 216 17.15 4.55 4.42
C ASP A 216 17.63 3.62 5.54
N HIS A 217 18.53 2.70 5.20
CA HIS A 217 19.10 1.73 6.13
C HIS A 217 20.60 1.62 5.95
N GLN A 218 21.35 1.76 7.03
CA GLN A 218 22.79 1.56 7.02
C GLN A 218 23.11 0.06 7.03
N SER A 219 23.63 -0.44 5.91
CA SER A 219 24.01 -1.85 5.73
C SER A 219 25.52 -2.05 5.87
N HIS A 220 25.92 -3.28 6.21
CA HIS A 220 27.32 -3.69 6.17
C HIS A 220 27.70 -4.07 4.75
N THR A 221 28.74 -3.42 4.23
CA THR A 221 29.28 -3.72 2.91
C THR A 221 30.55 -4.56 3.06
N ILE A 222 30.60 -5.70 2.35
CA ILE A 222 31.77 -6.57 2.37
C ILE A 222 32.24 -6.91 0.95
N TRP A 223 33.54 -7.15 0.84
CA TRP A 223 34.18 -7.75 -0.33
C TRP A 223 34.62 -9.17 0.04
N VAL A 224 34.26 -10.15 -0.79
CA VAL A 224 34.58 -11.56 -0.52
C VAL A 224 35.27 -12.16 -1.73
N ALA A 225 36.44 -12.75 -1.50
CA ALA A 225 37.24 -13.39 -2.53
C ALA A 225 36.95 -14.91 -2.55
N PHE A 226 36.45 -15.42 -3.67
CA PHE A 226 36.17 -16.84 -3.88
C PHE A 226 37.35 -17.50 -4.64
N PRO A 227 38.08 -18.45 -4.03
CA PRO A 227 39.18 -19.12 -4.69
C PRO A 227 38.68 -20.02 -5.82
N VAL A 228 39.34 -19.96 -6.97
CA VAL A 228 39.07 -20.86 -8.10
C VAL A 228 39.65 -22.23 -7.76
N ARG A 229 38.78 -23.22 -7.51
CA ARG A 229 39.23 -24.59 -7.14
C ARG A 229 39.51 -25.48 -8.34
N ARG A 230 38.85 -25.21 -9.47
CA ARG A 230 38.97 -25.97 -10.71
C ARG A 230 38.56 -25.07 -11.88
N GLY A 231 39.50 -24.75 -12.75
CA GLY A 231 39.21 -24.16 -14.05
C GLY A 231 38.77 -25.29 -14.97
N GLY A 232 37.52 -25.29 -15.44
CA GLY A 232 37.21 -26.00 -16.67
C GLY A 232 38.02 -25.35 -17.79
N ASN A 233 38.52 -26.13 -18.77
CA ASN A 233 39.30 -25.67 -19.94
C ASN A 233 38.77 -24.31 -20.44
N ALA A 234 39.35 -23.22 -19.92
CA ALA A 234 38.87 -21.88 -20.19
C ALA A 234 39.44 -21.51 -21.56
N ILE A 235 38.72 -21.88 -22.61
CA ILE A 235 39.03 -21.48 -23.96
C ILE A 235 38.45 -20.07 -24.11
N MET A 236 39.32 -19.07 -24.26
CA MET A 236 38.89 -17.74 -24.70
C MET A 236 38.21 -17.91 -26.06
N PRO A 237 37.03 -17.32 -26.32
CA PRO A 237 36.50 -17.26 -27.67
C PRO A 237 37.43 -16.39 -28.50
N THR A 238 38.32 -17.02 -29.26
CA THR A 238 39.23 -16.34 -30.17
C THR A 238 38.45 -15.97 -31.43
N GLU A 239 37.87 -14.77 -31.46
CA GLU A 239 37.63 -14.13 -32.76
C GLU A 239 38.97 -13.68 -33.38
N ASP A 240 40.00 -13.45 -32.55
CA ASP A 240 41.39 -13.20 -32.96
C ASP A 240 42.32 -14.29 -32.41
N ALA A 241 42.50 -15.37 -33.17
CA ALA A 241 43.32 -16.53 -32.79
C ALA A 241 44.84 -16.28 -32.87
N ASP A 242 45.28 -15.10 -33.30
CA ASP A 242 46.68 -14.80 -33.61
C ASP A 242 47.48 -14.26 -32.41
N GLU A 243 46.85 -13.94 -31.27
CA GLU A 243 47.54 -13.32 -30.12
C GLU A 243 47.82 -14.26 -28.92
N PHE A 244 47.24 -15.46 -28.85
CA PHE A 244 47.43 -16.38 -27.72
C PHE A 244 47.76 -17.80 -28.19
N ASP A 245 49.05 -18.15 -28.21
CA ASP A 245 49.50 -19.53 -28.46
C ASP A 245 49.06 -20.51 -27.34
N ASP A 246 49.17 -21.82 -27.61
CA ASP A 246 48.83 -22.88 -26.65
C ASP A 246 49.59 -22.77 -25.31
N ALA A 247 50.78 -22.18 -25.30
CA ALA A 247 51.61 -22.01 -24.11
C ALA A 247 51.07 -20.88 -23.21
N ASN A 248 50.61 -19.77 -23.79
CA ASN A 248 49.97 -18.68 -23.07
C ASN A 248 48.62 -19.09 -22.48
N GLN A 249 47.87 -19.98 -23.15
CA GLN A 249 46.63 -20.56 -22.60
C GLN A 249 46.90 -21.46 -21.39
N ALA A 250 47.96 -22.27 -21.43
CA ALA A 250 48.35 -23.12 -20.31
C ALA A 250 48.80 -22.31 -19.08
N ILE A 251 49.57 -21.23 -19.28
CA ILE A 251 50.00 -20.32 -18.21
C ILE A 251 48.80 -19.60 -17.59
N LEU A 252 47.87 -19.11 -18.41
CA LEU A 252 46.66 -18.45 -17.92
C LEU A 252 45.79 -19.42 -17.12
N ALA A 253 45.66 -20.68 -17.56
CA ALA A 253 44.91 -21.70 -16.84
C ALA A 253 45.52 -22.00 -15.46
N ASP A 254 46.86 -22.02 -15.35
CA ASP A 254 47.56 -22.22 -14.09
C ASP A 254 47.37 -21.02 -13.14
N GLN A 255 47.54 -19.81 -13.66
CA GLN A 255 47.31 -18.57 -12.89
C GLN A 255 45.86 -18.42 -12.43
N LEU A 256 44.89 -18.88 -13.24
CA LEU A 256 43.48 -18.87 -12.87
C LEU A 256 43.17 -19.84 -11.73
N HIS A 257 43.93 -20.93 -11.54
CA HIS A 257 43.76 -21.81 -10.37
C HIS A 257 44.23 -21.18 -9.06
N GLU A 258 45.18 -20.25 -9.13
CA GLU A 258 45.64 -19.48 -7.97
C GLU A 258 44.82 -18.19 -7.75
N ALA A 259 44.00 -17.82 -8.73
CA ALA A 259 43.19 -16.62 -8.69
C ALA A 259 41.96 -16.74 -7.77
N ARG A 260 41.49 -15.57 -7.33
CA ARG A 260 40.26 -15.41 -6.57
C ARG A 260 39.30 -14.46 -7.28
N VAL A 261 38.05 -14.86 -7.43
CA VAL A 261 37.01 -13.99 -7.97
C VAL A 261 36.47 -13.12 -6.84
N VAL A 262 36.54 -11.80 -6.99
CA VAL A 262 36.05 -10.88 -5.96
C VAL A 262 34.58 -10.56 -6.20
N ILE A 263 33.77 -10.73 -5.17
CA ILE A 263 32.37 -10.26 -5.15
C ILE A 263 32.19 -9.15 -4.12
N TRP A 264 31.16 -8.35 -4.33
CA TRP A 264 30.71 -7.31 -3.43
C TRP A 264 29.26 -7.59 -3.03
N THR A 265 28.92 -7.39 -1.75
CA THR A 265 27.53 -7.48 -1.27
C THR A 265 27.29 -6.61 -0.05
N THR A 266 26.07 -6.11 0.07
CA THR A 266 25.54 -5.41 1.27
C THR A 266 24.80 -6.34 2.23
N THR A 267 24.71 -7.64 1.90
CA THR A 267 23.98 -8.63 2.69
C THR A 267 24.87 -9.81 3.10
N PRO A 268 25.81 -9.63 4.07
CA PRO A 268 26.73 -10.68 4.51
C PRO A 268 26.06 -12.01 4.88
N TRP A 269 24.84 -11.94 5.43
CA TRP A 269 24.07 -13.12 5.84
C TRP A 269 23.65 -14.03 4.67
N THR A 270 23.75 -13.57 3.42
CA THR A 270 23.45 -14.39 2.22
C THR A 270 24.65 -15.25 1.78
N ILE A 271 25.88 -14.90 2.21
CA ILE A 271 27.11 -15.60 1.81
C ILE A 271 27.10 -17.11 2.10
N PRO A 272 26.64 -17.58 3.27
CA PRO A 272 26.58 -19.03 3.55
C PRO A 272 25.72 -19.83 2.56
N SER A 273 24.78 -19.16 1.88
CA SER A 273 23.89 -19.77 0.90
C SER A 273 24.32 -19.54 -0.55
N ASN A 274 25.54 -19.06 -0.80
CA ASN A 274 26.06 -18.87 -2.16
C ASN A 274 26.01 -20.19 -2.96
N LYS A 275 25.58 -20.10 -4.23
CA LYS A 275 25.48 -21.25 -5.16
C LYS A 275 26.32 -21.09 -6.41
N ALA A 276 26.51 -19.85 -6.86
CA ALA A 276 27.26 -19.51 -8.06
C ALA A 276 27.73 -18.06 -7.97
N ILE A 277 28.66 -17.70 -8.85
CA ILE A 277 29.02 -16.32 -9.16
C ILE A 277 28.51 -16.03 -10.56
N ALA A 278 27.71 -14.98 -10.69
CA ALA A 278 27.22 -14.52 -11.99
C ALA A 278 28.16 -13.44 -12.54
N TYR A 279 28.38 -13.44 -13.85
CA TYR A 279 29.14 -12.42 -14.56
C TYR A 279 28.37 -12.00 -15.82
N ASN A 280 28.67 -10.81 -16.36
CA ASN A 280 28.06 -10.33 -17.60
C ASN A 280 29.04 -10.55 -18.77
N PRO A 281 28.68 -11.30 -19.82
CA PRO A 281 29.59 -11.57 -20.94
C PRO A 281 30.01 -10.33 -21.74
N GLU A 282 29.28 -9.21 -21.64
CA GLU A 282 29.63 -7.94 -22.30
C GLU A 282 30.65 -7.10 -21.52
N ILE A 283 30.94 -7.46 -20.27
CA ILE A 283 31.92 -6.76 -19.45
C ILE A 283 33.28 -7.45 -19.61
N SER A 284 34.33 -6.66 -19.87
CA SER A 284 35.70 -7.17 -19.87
C SER A 284 36.19 -7.38 -18.43
N TYR A 285 36.66 -8.58 -18.14
CA TYR A 285 37.28 -8.94 -16.88
C TYR A 285 38.77 -9.24 -17.10
N GLY A 286 39.57 -8.89 -16.11
CA GLY A 286 41.02 -9.07 -16.15
C GLY A 286 41.51 -9.84 -14.94
N LEU A 287 42.68 -10.45 -15.10
CA LEU A 287 43.43 -11.06 -14.02
C LEU A 287 44.47 -10.05 -13.53
N PHE A 288 44.37 -9.65 -12.27
CA PHE A 288 45.21 -8.63 -11.67
C PHE A 288 46.04 -9.23 -10.54
N ARG A 289 47.31 -8.85 -10.47
CA ARG A 289 48.21 -9.20 -9.38
C ARG A 289 48.38 -8.02 -8.44
N VAL A 290 48.31 -8.28 -7.14
CA VAL A 290 48.64 -7.27 -6.12
C VAL A 290 50.15 -7.10 -6.06
N ASP A 291 50.67 -5.93 -6.44
CA ASP A 291 52.12 -5.68 -6.39
C ASP A 291 52.58 -5.19 -5.01
N ALA A 292 51.75 -4.38 -4.32
CA ALA A 292 52.05 -3.85 -3.00
C ALA A 292 50.75 -3.62 -2.20
N THR A 293 50.87 -3.63 -0.88
CA THR A 293 49.75 -3.46 0.05
C THR A 293 50.12 -2.42 1.12
N GLN A 294 49.10 -1.79 1.70
CA GLN A 294 49.27 -0.96 2.89
C GLN A 294 49.40 -1.84 4.14
N ASP A 295 49.82 -1.24 5.26
CA ASP A 295 50.11 -1.98 6.51
C ASP A 295 48.90 -2.76 7.07
N GLU A 296 47.67 -2.28 6.84
CA GLU A 296 46.43 -2.97 7.20
C GLU A 296 45.64 -3.37 5.94
N SER A 297 46.10 -4.40 5.22
CA SER A 297 45.42 -4.95 4.05
C SER A 297 44.95 -6.39 4.28
N TRP A 298 43.80 -6.72 3.68
CA TRP A 298 43.24 -8.07 3.63
C TRP A 298 43.76 -8.86 2.42
N THR A 299 44.59 -8.24 1.59
CA THR A 299 45.31 -8.83 0.46
C THR A 299 46.81 -8.89 0.77
N ALA A 300 47.53 -9.78 0.09
CA ALA A 300 48.99 -9.88 0.16
C ALA A 300 49.62 -9.61 -1.22
N PRO A 301 50.83 -9.03 -1.28
CA PRO A 301 51.59 -8.97 -2.52
C PRO A 301 51.74 -10.36 -3.15
N GLY A 302 51.48 -10.45 -4.45
CA GLY A 302 51.43 -11.70 -5.21
C GLY A 302 50.04 -12.33 -5.34
N ASP A 303 49.04 -11.90 -4.56
CA ASP A 303 47.67 -12.39 -4.71
C ASP A 303 47.12 -12.07 -6.11
N LEU A 304 46.42 -13.04 -6.70
CA LEU A 304 45.76 -12.93 -7.99
C LEU A 304 44.24 -12.77 -7.81
N TYR A 305 43.67 -11.73 -8.42
CA TYR A 305 42.24 -11.44 -8.38
C TYR A 305 41.65 -11.30 -9.78
N VAL A 306 40.46 -11.85 -9.97
CA VAL A 306 39.64 -11.59 -11.16
C VAL A 306 38.62 -10.52 -10.80
N ILE A 307 38.70 -9.39 -11.50
CA ILE A 307 37.80 -8.24 -11.35
C ILE A 307 37.46 -7.64 -12.71
N ALA A 308 36.38 -6.86 -12.77
CA ALA A 308 36.02 -6.14 -13.99
C ALA A 308 37.07 -5.05 -14.28
N ASN A 309 37.51 -4.92 -15.53
CA ASN A 309 38.58 -3.98 -15.91
C ASN A 309 38.27 -2.51 -15.53
N ARG A 310 36.98 -2.14 -15.47
CA ARG A 310 36.56 -0.78 -15.07
C ARG A 310 36.66 -0.52 -13.56
N LEU A 311 36.84 -1.56 -12.75
CA LEU A 311 36.95 -1.49 -11.29
C LEU A 311 38.40 -1.66 -10.82
N ALA A 312 39.31 -1.97 -11.73
CA ALA A 312 40.74 -2.13 -11.49
C ALA A 312 41.48 -0.79 -11.56
#